data_AF-T1D4K3-F1
#
_entry.id   AF-T1D4K3-F1
#
_cell.length_a   1.000
_cell.length_b   1.000
_cell.length_c   1.000
_cell.angle_alpha   90.00
_cell.angle_beta   90.00
_cell.angle_gamma   90.00
#
_symmetry.space_group_name_H-M   'P 1'
#
loop_
_entity.id
_entity.type
_entity.pdbx_description
1 polymer ?
#
loop_
_entity_poly.entity_id
_entity_poly.type
_entity_poly.pdbx_seq_one_letter_code
_entity_poly.pdbx_strand_id
1 'polypeptide(L)'
;MAWSLLGDSLRLREIVGDHMSVGFDLNIEKILEHWEPRHAVREIIANALDEQLLTGTGDIEISREGDEVWRVRDFGRGLAKEHLTQAENPEKLANPRCLGKFGIGLKDALATLNRRGVKVTIESRHGLMRLAVAPKHGFEDIHTLHVFLDPPGDTNFEGTRFKLEYLPDTEVAAARELFLRFSGDQVLEENRVGAILARGDGAARIYVNGVRVAEEERFLFGYDVRSLTKPLRKALNRERSNVGRAAYQDRVKAILLDSKSPEVARKLA
;
A
#
# COMPACT_ATOMS: atom_id res chain seq x y z
N MET A 1 -11.57 -8.99 -19.65
CA MET A 1 -10.86 -8.64 -20.90
C MET A 1 -10.02 -9.83 -21.34
N ALA A 2 -10.01 -10.14 -22.63
CA ALA A 2 -9.32 -11.30 -23.18
C ALA A 2 -7.80 -11.12 -23.08
N TRP A 3 -7.15 -12.03 -22.36
CA TRP A 3 -5.71 -12.17 -22.26
C TRP A 3 -5.11 -12.41 -23.65
N SER A 4 -4.00 -11.74 -23.98
CA SER A 4 -3.29 -12.00 -25.23
C SER A 4 -2.44 -13.26 -25.03
N LEU A 5 -3.01 -14.42 -25.38
CA LEU A 5 -2.41 -15.74 -25.18
C LEU A 5 -0.97 -15.85 -25.74
N LEU A 6 -0.67 -15.16 -26.83
CA LEU A 6 0.65 -15.14 -27.46
C LEU A 6 1.70 -14.34 -26.65
N GLY A 7 1.32 -13.15 -26.17
CA GLY A 7 2.22 -12.33 -25.36
C GLY A 7 2.46 -12.91 -23.96
N ASP A 8 1.41 -13.50 -23.39
CA ASP A 8 1.46 -14.13 -22.07
C ASP A 8 2.29 -15.43 -22.08
N SER A 9 2.22 -16.22 -23.16
CA SER A 9 3.03 -17.43 -23.33
C SER A 9 4.54 -17.15 -23.43
N LEU A 10 4.93 -16.08 -24.14
CA LEU A 10 6.32 -15.63 -24.24
C LEU A 10 6.85 -15.16 -22.87
N ARG A 11 6.09 -14.32 -22.16
CA ARG A 11 6.43 -13.88 -20.80
C ARG A 11 6.53 -15.03 -19.82
N LEU A 12 5.64 -16.02 -19.90
CA LEU A 12 5.68 -17.19 -19.04
C LEU A 12 6.95 -18.00 -19.26
N ARG A 13 7.40 -18.19 -20.51
CA ARG A 13 8.65 -18.89 -20.81
C ARG A 13 9.89 -18.14 -20.29
N GLU A 14 9.91 -16.81 -20.41
CA GLU A 14 10.98 -15.98 -19.83
C GLU A 14 11.04 -16.06 -18.30
N ILE A 15 9.88 -16.18 -17.64
CA ILE A 15 9.78 -16.24 -16.18
C ILE A 15 10.10 -17.64 -15.64
N VAL A 16 9.61 -18.68 -16.32
CA VAL A 16 9.73 -20.07 -15.85
C VAL A 16 11.11 -20.65 -16.15
N GLY A 17 11.72 -20.30 -17.30
CA GLY A 17 13.04 -20.83 -17.70
C GLY A 17 13.14 -22.38 -17.65
N ASP A 18 14.35 -22.92 -17.78
CA ASP A 18 14.65 -24.36 -17.63
C ASP A 18 14.83 -24.79 -16.15
N HIS A 19 14.39 -23.96 -15.19
CA HIS A 19 14.62 -24.18 -13.76
C HIS A 19 13.34 -24.21 -12.92
N MET A 20 13.48 -24.79 -11.73
CA MET A 20 12.45 -25.18 -10.73
C MET A 20 11.65 -24.01 -10.14
N SER A 21 11.06 -23.15 -10.97
CA SER A 21 10.16 -22.10 -10.51
C SER A 21 8.82 -22.72 -10.09
N VAL A 22 8.39 -22.45 -8.86
CA VAL A 22 7.11 -22.95 -8.35
C VAL A 22 6.04 -21.87 -8.52
N GLY A 23 5.04 -22.14 -9.37
CA GLY A 23 3.91 -21.25 -9.58
C GLY A 23 2.87 -21.35 -8.46
N PHE A 24 2.43 -20.20 -7.96
CA PHE A 24 1.38 -20.07 -6.94
C PHE A 24 0.22 -19.22 -7.47
N ASP A 25 -0.97 -19.81 -7.60
CA ASP A 25 -2.18 -19.10 -8.03
C ASP A 25 -2.63 -18.09 -6.97
N LEU A 26 -2.75 -16.81 -7.35
CA LEU A 26 -3.23 -15.77 -6.45
C LEU A 26 -4.73 -15.90 -6.13
N ASN A 27 -5.49 -16.72 -6.86
CA ASN A 27 -6.93 -16.96 -6.68
C ASN A 27 -7.73 -15.64 -6.61
N ILE A 28 -7.61 -14.82 -7.65
CA ILE A 28 -8.27 -13.51 -7.70
C ILE A 28 -9.67 -13.69 -8.30
N GLU A 29 -10.70 -13.78 -7.46
CA GLU A 29 -12.09 -14.02 -7.89
C GLU A 29 -12.73 -12.80 -8.56
N LYS A 30 -12.45 -11.59 -8.05
CA LYS A 30 -12.93 -10.32 -8.61
C LYS A 30 -11.80 -9.30 -8.58
N ILE A 31 -11.36 -8.88 -9.75
CA ILE A 31 -10.37 -7.82 -9.87
C ILE A 31 -11.08 -6.48 -9.60
N LEU A 32 -10.57 -5.68 -8.68
CA LEU A 32 -11.10 -4.33 -8.43
C LEU A 32 -10.87 -3.45 -9.68
N GLU A 33 -11.93 -3.22 -10.46
CA GLU A 33 -11.87 -2.46 -11.72
C GLU A 33 -11.49 -0.99 -11.53
N HIS A 34 -11.76 -0.43 -10.35
CA HIS A 34 -11.49 0.98 -10.04
C HIS A 34 -10.08 1.25 -9.49
N TRP A 35 -9.21 0.23 -9.41
CA TRP A 35 -7.83 0.44 -8.99
C TRP A 35 -6.94 0.91 -10.14
N GLU A 36 -6.27 2.04 -9.91
CA GLU A 36 -5.21 2.60 -10.72
C GLU A 36 -3.84 2.21 -10.14
N PRO A 37 -2.73 2.29 -10.92
CA PRO A 37 -1.40 1.92 -10.44
C PRO A 37 -1.01 2.58 -9.11
N ARG A 38 -1.35 3.87 -8.89
CA ARG A 38 -1.12 4.57 -7.62
C ARG A 38 -1.75 3.87 -6.41
N HIS A 39 -2.92 3.22 -6.57
CA HIS A 39 -3.57 2.50 -5.47
C HIS A 39 -2.80 1.22 -5.11
N ALA A 40 -2.23 0.55 -6.11
CA ALA A 40 -1.35 -0.59 -5.91
C ALA A 40 -0.04 -0.19 -5.24
N VAL A 41 0.59 0.90 -5.72
CA VAL A 41 1.82 1.45 -5.11
C VAL A 41 1.57 1.89 -3.67
N ARG A 42 0.43 2.53 -3.40
CA ARG A 42 0.01 2.88 -2.04
C ARG A 42 -0.03 1.65 -1.14
N GLU A 43 -0.60 0.54 -1.61
CA GLU A 43 -0.65 -0.69 -0.80
C GLU A 43 0.75 -1.27 -0.52
N ILE A 44 1.66 -1.23 -1.50
CA ILE A 44 3.05 -1.66 -1.31
C ILE A 44 3.74 -0.80 -0.26
N ILE A 45 3.62 0.54 -0.35
CA ILE A 45 4.17 1.48 0.62
C ILE A 45 3.57 1.26 2.01
N ALA A 46 2.26 1.06 2.10
CA ALA A 46 1.58 0.80 3.38
C ALA A 46 2.09 -0.48 4.05
N ASN A 47 2.32 -1.55 3.28
CA ASN A 47 2.89 -2.79 3.81
C ASN A 47 4.33 -2.61 4.30
N ALA A 48 5.14 -1.84 3.58
CA ALA A 48 6.51 -1.51 3.99
C ALA A 48 6.53 -0.69 5.29
N LEU A 49 5.65 0.31 5.42
CA LEU A 49 5.50 1.13 6.63
C LEU A 49 4.99 0.32 7.82
N ASP A 50 4.05 -0.60 7.60
CA ASP A 50 3.57 -1.51 8.65
C ASP A 50 4.70 -2.39 9.17
N GLU A 51 5.51 -2.95 8.26
CA GLU A 51 6.63 -3.79 8.66
C GLU A 51 7.67 -2.99 9.43
N GLN A 52 7.99 -1.76 8.99
CA GLN A 52 8.82 -0.82 9.73
C GLN A 52 8.27 -0.59 11.16
N LEU A 53 6.97 -0.32 11.28
CA LEU A 53 6.31 -0.08 12.56
C LEU A 53 6.34 -1.31 13.49
N LEU A 54 6.10 -2.50 12.96
CA LEU A 54 6.01 -3.74 13.74
C LEU A 54 7.38 -4.24 14.19
N THR A 55 8.41 -4.02 13.38
CA THR A 55 9.75 -4.57 13.62
C THR A 55 10.75 -3.54 14.13
N GLY A 56 10.41 -2.24 14.10
CA GLY A 56 11.32 -1.16 14.50
C GLY A 56 12.53 -1.04 13.57
N THR A 57 12.40 -1.43 12.30
CA THR A 57 13.48 -1.42 11.32
C THR A 57 13.73 -0.01 10.75
N GLY A 58 14.76 0.12 9.91
CA GLY A 58 15.11 1.36 9.25
C GLY A 58 14.00 1.91 8.35
N ASP A 59 14.17 3.18 7.96
CA ASP A 59 13.20 3.87 7.12
C ASP A 59 13.05 3.24 5.74
N ILE A 60 11.80 3.11 5.26
CA ILE A 60 11.56 2.59 3.92
C ILE A 60 12.19 3.49 2.85
N GLU A 61 12.66 2.89 1.76
CA GLU A 61 13.22 3.60 0.62
C GLU A 61 12.25 3.53 -0.55
N ILE A 62 11.93 4.68 -1.13
CA ILE A 62 11.20 4.77 -2.40
C ILE A 62 12.11 5.53 -3.36
N SER A 63 12.77 4.82 -4.28
CA SER A 63 13.81 5.39 -5.15
C SER A 63 13.64 4.97 -6.60
N ARG A 64 14.15 5.78 -7.52
CA ARG A 64 14.25 5.41 -8.93
C ARG A 64 15.61 4.77 -9.20
N GLU A 65 15.62 3.75 -10.04
CA GLU A 65 16.82 3.10 -10.56
C GLU A 65 16.83 3.26 -12.08
N GLY A 66 17.74 4.10 -12.59
CA GLY A 66 17.73 4.51 -14.00
C GLY A 66 16.43 5.20 -14.40
N ASP A 67 16.08 5.11 -15.68
CA ASP A 67 14.92 5.82 -16.23
C ASP A 67 13.61 5.01 -16.16
N GLU A 68 13.66 3.69 -15.94
CA GLU A 68 12.49 2.84 -16.16
C GLU A 68 11.99 2.09 -14.92
N VAL A 69 12.74 2.12 -13.82
CA VAL A 69 12.47 1.27 -12.66
C VAL A 69 12.25 2.09 -11.39
N TRP A 70 11.11 1.89 -10.75
CA TRP A 70 10.86 2.35 -9.39
C TRP A 70 11.09 1.23 -8.39
N ARG A 71 11.70 1.57 -7.27
CA ARG A 71 11.94 0.68 -6.14
C ARG A 71 11.19 1.14 -4.91
N VAL A 72 10.53 0.19 -4.25
CA VAL A 72 10.03 0.35 -2.87
C VAL A 72 10.66 -0.73 -2.02
N ARG A 73 11.40 -0.33 -0.98
CA ARG A 73 12.16 -1.24 -0.12
C ARG A 73 11.85 -1.00 1.35
N ASP A 74 11.60 -2.07 2.08
CA ASP A 74 11.65 -2.11 3.54
C ASP A 74 12.89 -2.88 4.01
N PHE A 75 13.16 -2.82 5.32
CA PHE A 75 14.28 -3.51 5.98
C PHE A 75 13.78 -4.55 7.00
N GLY A 76 12.57 -5.06 6.79
CA GLY A 76 11.88 -5.96 7.69
C GLY A 76 12.29 -7.43 7.60
N ARG A 77 11.34 -8.29 7.99
CA ARG A 77 11.51 -9.76 7.97
C ARG A 77 11.47 -10.37 6.57
N GLY A 78 11.05 -9.59 5.57
CA GLY A 78 10.93 -10.01 4.18
C GLY A 78 9.58 -10.67 3.87
N LEU A 79 9.07 -10.41 2.67
CA LEU A 79 7.84 -11.04 2.17
C LEU A 79 8.10 -12.52 1.83
N ALA A 80 7.27 -13.41 2.39
CA ALA A 80 7.29 -14.84 2.12
C ALA A 80 6.01 -15.25 1.36
N LYS A 81 5.98 -16.47 0.82
CA LYS A 81 4.84 -16.96 0.01
C LYS A 81 3.53 -16.97 0.81
N GLU A 82 3.60 -17.20 2.11
CA GLU A 82 2.44 -17.25 3.02
C GLU A 82 1.75 -15.89 3.08
N HIS A 83 2.50 -14.79 2.91
CA HIS A 83 1.96 -13.44 2.87
C HIS A 83 1.21 -13.10 1.58
N LEU A 84 1.32 -13.96 0.55
CA LEU A 84 0.52 -13.89 -0.67
C LEU A 84 -0.78 -14.68 -0.56
N THR A 85 -1.06 -15.32 0.58
CA THR A 85 -2.34 -16.02 0.82
C THR A 85 -3.37 -15.05 1.39
N GLN A 86 -4.66 -15.36 1.23
CA GLN A 86 -5.73 -14.53 1.77
C GLN A 86 -5.94 -14.86 3.26
N ALA A 87 -5.13 -14.26 4.12
CA ALA A 87 -5.27 -14.39 5.57
C ALA A 87 -5.08 -13.02 6.25
N GLU A 88 -5.92 -12.73 7.24
CA GLU A 88 -5.70 -11.57 8.10
C GLU A 88 -4.40 -11.77 8.89
N ASN A 89 -3.59 -10.71 9.02
CA ASN A 89 -2.36 -10.78 9.81
C ASN A 89 -2.67 -10.44 11.28
N PRO A 90 -2.52 -11.38 12.24
CA PRO A 90 -2.84 -11.14 13.64
C PRO A 90 -2.04 -10.00 14.27
N GLU A 91 -0.77 -9.80 13.89
CA GLU A 91 0.06 -8.70 14.38
C GLU A 91 -0.51 -7.34 13.96
N LYS A 92 -0.93 -7.24 12.70
CA LYS A 92 -1.56 -6.01 12.16
C LYS A 92 -2.93 -5.74 12.79
N LEU A 93 -3.68 -6.79 13.16
CA LEU A 93 -4.95 -6.64 13.89
C LEU A 93 -4.73 -6.18 15.34
N ALA A 94 -3.67 -6.67 16.00
CA ALA A 94 -3.32 -6.31 17.36
C ALA A 94 -2.79 -4.87 17.47
N ASN A 95 -2.15 -4.35 16.42
CA ASN A 95 -1.62 -2.99 16.41
C ASN A 95 -2.55 -1.99 15.68
N PRO A 96 -3.26 -1.10 16.40
CA PRO A 96 -4.21 -0.17 15.79
C PRO A 96 -3.56 0.88 14.86
N ARG A 97 -2.23 1.05 14.92
CA ARG A 97 -1.47 1.96 14.06
C ARG A 97 -1.12 1.36 12.69
N CYS A 98 -1.25 0.04 12.50
CA CYS A 98 -1.06 -0.58 11.19
C CYS A 98 -2.12 -0.09 10.18
N LEU A 99 -1.65 0.11 8.95
CA LEU A 99 -2.34 0.62 7.78
C LEU A 99 -3.06 -0.51 7.04
N GLY A 100 -2.36 -1.62 6.78
CA GLY A 100 -2.92 -2.82 6.15
C GLY A 100 -3.56 -3.75 7.17
N LYS A 101 -4.73 -4.33 6.86
CA LYS A 101 -5.45 -5.22 7.81
C LYS A 101 -6.06 -6.48 7.19
N PHE A 102 -6.46 -6.44 5.92
CA PHE A 102 -7.35 -7.46 5.35
C PHE A 102 -6.69 -8.55 4.52
N GLY A 103 -5.35 -8.60 4.43
CA GLY A 103 -4.64 -9.66 3.69
C GLY A 103 -4.91 -9.74 2.17
N ILE A 104 -5.86 -8.95 1.65
CA ILE A 104 -6.30 -8.96 0.25
C ILE A 104 -5.57 -7.88 -0.57
N GLY A 105 -5.14 -6.79 0.07
CA GLY A 105 -4.65 -5.61 -0.65
C GLY A 105 -3.44 -5.87 -1.53
N LEU A 106 -2.49 -6.71 -1.08
CA LEU A 106 -1.30 -7.00 -1.88
C LEU A 106 -1.64 -7.77 -3.15
N LYS A 107 -2.57 -8.72 -3.10
CA LYS A 107 -3.04 -9.44 -4.30
C LYS A 107 -3.68 -8.48 -5.30
N ASP A 108 -4.57 -7.61 -4.83
CA ASP A 108 -5.21 -6.60 -5.67
C ASP A 108 -4.20 -5.62 -6.29
N ALA A 109 -3.17 -5.25 -5.51
CA ALA A 109 -2.07 -4.43 -5.99
C ALA A 109 -1.32 -5.12 -7.14
N LEU A 110 -0.90 -6.37 -6.95
CA LEU A 110 -0.20 -7.15 -7.97
C LEU A 110 -1.06 -7.37 -9.22
N ALA A 111 -2.36 -7.66 -9.04
CA ALA A 111 -3.32 -7.80 -10.13
C ALA A 111 -3.47 -6.51 -10.94
N THR A 112 -3.60 -5.38 -10.24
CA THR A 112 -3.76 -4.06 -10.83
C THR A 112 -2.53 -3.69 -11.65
N LEU A 113 -1.33 -3.89 -11.09
CA LEU A 113 -0.07 -3.59 -11.76
C LEU A 113 0.10 -4.43 -13.03
N ASN A 114 -0.14 -5.75 -12.93
CA ASN A 114 -0.06 -6.65 -14.09
C ASN A 114 -1.04 -6.24 -15.21
N ARG A 115 -2.31 -5.96 -14.87
CA ARG A 115 -3.33 -5.50 -15.83
C ARG A 115 -2.95 -4.18 -16.52
N ARG A 116 -2.19 -3.33 -15.84
CA ARG A 116 -1.72 -2.03 -16.37
C ARG A 116 -0.37 -2.13 -17.07
N GLY A 117 0.15 -3.35 -17.26
CA GLY A 117 1.42 -3.58 -17.97
C GLY A 117 2.67 -3.29 -17.14
N VAL A 118 2.53 -2.99 -15.85
CA VAL A 118 3.67 -2.77 -14.95
C VAL A 118 4.26 -4.12 -14.59
N LYS A 119 5.55 -4.31 -14.89
CA LYS A 119 6.26 -5.55 -14.55
C LYS A 119 6.76 -5.44 -13.12
N VAL A 120 6.41 -6.44 -12.31
CA VAL A 120 6.71 -6.49 -10.88
C VAL A 120 7.69 -7.62 -10.60
N THR A 121 8.80 -7.27 -9.97
CA THR A 121 9.75 -8.23 -9.40
C THR A 121 9.86 -7.95 -7.90
N ILE A 122 9.75 -8.98 -7.07
CA ILE A 122 9.85 -8.84 -5.60
C ILE A 122 11.01 -9.68 -5.10
N GLU A 123 11.94 -9.03 -4.41
CA GLU A 123 13.11 -9.66 -3.82
C GLU A 123 12.97 -9.69 -2.29
N SER A 124 13.31 -10.82 -1.69
CA SER A 124 13.25 -11.07 -0.26
C SER A 124 14.24 -12.18 0.10
N ARG A 125 14.64 -12.30 1.37
CA ARG A 125 15.39 -13.47 1.85
C ARG A 125 14.68 -14.80 1.60
N HIS A 126 13.36 -14.76 1.39
CA HIS A 126 12.52 -15.94 1.18
C HIS A 126 12.39 -16.34 -0.30
N GLY A 127 12.90 -15.53 -1.22
CA GLY A 127 12.85 -15.85 -2.64
C GLY A 127 12.75 -14.63 -3.55
N LEU A 128 12.85 -14.91 -4.84
CA LEU A 128 12.60 -13.97 -5.92
C LEU A 128 11.25 -14.29 -6.54
N MET A 129 10.33 -13.32 -6.53
CA MET A 129 8.96 -13.49 -6.98
C MET A 129 8.70 -12.68 -8.24
N ARG A 130 8.07 -13.32 -9.24
CA ARG A 130 7.64 -12.68 -10.49
C ARG A 130 6.18 -13.00 -10.80
N LEU A 131 5.50 -12.09 -11.47
CA LEU A 131 4.10 -12.28 -11.89
C LEU A 131 4.03 -12.82 -13.32
N ALA A 132 3.29 -13.90 -13.53
CA ALA A 132 2.94 -14.35 -14.88
C ALA A 132 1.51 -14.91 -14.93
N VAL A 133 0.89 -14.81 -16.10
CA VAL A 133 -0.38 -15.48 -16.37
C VAL A 133 -0.07 -16.93 -16.74
N ALA A 134 -0.74 -17.86 -16.08
CA ALA A 134 -0.57 -19.29 -16.33
C ALA A 134 -1.91 -20.03 -16.23
N PRO A 135 -2.01 -21.24 -16.79
CA PRO A 135 -3.19 -22.07 -16.60
C PRO A 135 -3.38 -22.42 -15.12
N LYS A 136 -4.63 -22.36 -14.67
CA LYS A 136 -5.03 -22.76 -13.33
C LYS A 136 -4.84 -24.25 -13.17
N HIS A 137 -4.27 -24.68 -12.05
CA HIS A 137 -4.01 -26.09 -11.80
C HIS A 137 -5.32 -26.92 -11.87
N GLY A 138 -5.36 -27.91 -12.76
CA GLY A 138 -6.54 -28.74 -13.01
C GLY A 138 -7.59 -28.14 -13.97
N PHE A 139 -7.34 -26.96 -14.53
CA PHE A 139 -8.21 -26.30 -15.51
C PHE A 139 -7.37 -25.58 -16.58
N GLU A 140 -6.89 -26.32 -17.58
CA GLU A 140 -5.96 -25.80 -18.60
C GLU A 140 -6.54 -24.63 -19.43
N ASP A 141 -7.86 -24.57 -19.57
CA ASP A 141 -8.55 -23.50 -20.30
C ASP A 141 -8.72 -22.21 -19.48
N ILE A 142 -8.52 -22.26 -18.16
CA ILE A 142 -8.69 -21.10 -17.27
C ILE A 142 -7.34 -20.53 -16.93
N HIS A 143 -7.03 -19.34 -17.43
CA HIS A 143 -5.78 -18.65 -17.11
C HIS A 143 -5.97 -17.68 -15.94
N THR A 144 -5.11 -17.79 -14.91
CA THR A 144 -5.10 -16.93 -13.73
C THR A 144 -3.73 -16.29 -13.52
N LEU A 145 -3.67 -15.24 -12.70
CA LEU A 145 -2.41 -14.59 -12.34
C LEU A 145 -1.70 -15.40 -11.26
N HIS A 146 -0.50 -15.86 -11.59
CA HIS A 146 0.35 -16.63 -10.70
C HIS A 146 1.55 -15.79 -10.25
N VAL A 147 2.04 -16.09 -9.05
CA VAL A 147 3.37 -15.69 -8.61
C VAL A 147 4.30 -16.88 -8.79
N PHE A 148 5.37 -16.69 -9.55
CA PHE A 148 6.46 -17.66 -9.67
C PHE A 148 7.54 -17.35 -8.67
N LEU A 149 7.93 -18.36 -7.90
CA LEU A 149 8.93 -18.26 -6.86
C LEU A 149 10.20 -19.00 -7.27
N ASP A 150 11.29 -18.24 -7.32
CA ASP A 150 12.66 -18.76 -7.42
C ASP A 150 13.35 -18.68 -6.06
N PRO A 151 14.42 -19.48 -5.83
CA PRO A 151 15.28 -19.33 -4.67
C PRO A 151 15.80 -17.89 -4.51
N PRO A 152 16.06 -17.43 -3.28
CA PRO A 152 16.60 -16.10 -3.06
C PRO A 152 17.98 -15.99 -3.69
N GLY A 153 18.25 -14.88 -4.39
CA GLY A 153 19.59 -14.56 -4.89
C GLY A 153 20.59 -14.25 -3.76
N ASP A 154 20.08 -13.82 -2.60
CA ASP A 154 20.85 -13.59 -1.38
C ASP A 154 19.99 -13.95 -0.15
N THR A 155 20.39 -14.99 0.59
CA THR A 155 19.69 -15.44 1.80
C THR A 155 19.88 -14.49 2.98
N ASN A 156 20.89 -13.61 2.93
CA ASN A 156 21.12 -12.58 3.93
C ASN A 156 20.38 -11.28 3.60
N PHE A 157 19.57 -11.26 2.54
CA PHE A 157 18.85 -10.06 2.13
C PHE A 157 17.89 -9.57 3.23
N GLU A 158 18.12 -8.35 3.71
CA GLU A 158 17.26 -7.75 4.72
C GLU A 158 16.08 -7.00 4.08
N GLY A 159 14.88 -7.39 4.50
CA GLY A 159 13.61 -6.81 4.08
C GLY A 159 13.02 -7.34 2.79
N THR A 160 12.16 -6.52 2.19
CA THR A 160 11.54 -6.77 0.88
C THR A 160 11.85 -5.61 -0.06
N ARG A 161 12.14 -5.91 -1.33
CA ARG A 161 12.29 -4.91 -2.38
C ARG A 161 11.37 -5.22 -3.55
N PHE A 162 10.45 -4.30 -3.82
CA PHE A 162 9.66 -4.28 -5.05
C PHE A 162 10.40 -3.48 -6.12
N LYS A 163 10.55 -4.05 -7.30
CA LYS A 163 10.96 -3.37 -8.53
C LYS A 163 9.75 -3.28 -9.46
N LEU A 164 9.40 -2.07 -9.85
CA LEU A 164 8.24 -1.72 -10.65
C LEU A 164 8.72 -1.10 -11.96
N GLU A 165 8.79 -1.90 -13.01
CA GLU A 165 9.22 -1.48 -14.35
C GLU A 165 8.00 -0.97 -15.15
N TYR A 166 8.22 0.05 -15.97
CA TYR A 166 7.17 0.70 -16.79
C TYR A 166 6.07 1.39 -15.97
N LEU A 167 6.38 1.77 -14.72
CA LEU A 167 5.47 2.54 -13.87
C LEU A 167 5.71 4.05 -14.09
N PRO A 168 4.71 4.84 -14.50
CA PRO A 168 4.86 6.28 -14.66
C PRO A 168 5.20 6.99 -13.34
N ASP A 169 6.09 7.97 -13.39
CA ASP A 169 6.47 8.81 -12.24
C ASP A 169 5.26 9.47 -11.58
N THR A 170 4.27 9.87 -12.38
CA THR A 170 3.02 10.49 -11.91
C THR A 170 2.22 9.57 -10.98
N GLU A 171 2.24 8.26 -11.20
CA GLU A 171 1.53 7.29 -10.35
C GLU A 171 2.27 7.08 -9.01
N VAL A 172 3.60 7.13 -9.01
CA VAL A 172 4.41 7.06 -7.78
C VAL A 172 4.25 8.33 -6.96
N ALA A 173 4.31 9.51 -7.61
CA ALA A 173 4.07 10.79 -6.96
C ALA A 173 2.65 10.85 -6.36
N ALA A 174 1.64 10.43 -7.13
CA ALA A 174 0.26 10.38 -6.65
C ALA A 174 0.07 9.40 -5.47
N ALA A 175 0.81 8.28 -5.45
CA ALA A 175 0.78 7.35 -4.32
C ALA A 175 1.45 7.95 -3.08
N ARG A 176 2.60 8.63 -3.22
CA ARG A 176 3.31 9.32 -2.14
C ARG A 176 2.44 10.37 -1.48
N GLU A 177 1.72 11.19 -2.25
CA GLU A 177 0.79 12.21 -1.74
C GLU A 177 -0.32 11.65 -0.82
N LEU A 178 -0.58 10.34 -0.88
CA LEU A 178 -1.55 9.68 0.02
C LEU A 178 -0.99 9.41 1.41
N PHE A 179 0.29 9.71 1.69
CA PHE A 179 0.91 9.53 3.00
C PHE A 179 1.40 10.87 3.53
N LEU A 180 1.02 11.20 4.76
CA LEU A 180 1.46 12.42 5.46
C LEU A 180 2.99 12.56 5.47
N ARG A 181 3.68 11.42 5.63
CA ARG A 181 5.14 11.35 5.64
C ARG A 181 5.78 11.86 4.33
N PHE A 182 5.08 11.77 3.21
CA PHE A 182 5.61 12.11 1.88
C PHE A 182 4.88 13.27 1.21
N SER A 183 3.75 13.74 1.75
CA SER A 183 2.92 14.78 1.14
C SER A 183 3.44 16.21 1.38
N GLY A 184 4.41 16.38 2.28
CA GLY A 184 4.93 17.70 2.66
C GLY A 184 4.00 18.53 3.54
N ASP A 185 2.86 17.98 3.98
CA ASP A 185 1.95 18.69 4.88
C ASP A 185 2.61 18.95 6.24
N GLN A 186 2.54 20.20 6.69
CA GLN A 186 3.19 20.63 7.93
C GLN A 186 2.32 20.30 9.14
N VAL A 187 2.89 19.59 10.12
CA VAL A 187 2.27 19.39 11.44
C VAL A 187 2.42 20.66 12.27
N LEU A 188 1.30 21.23 12.73
CA LEU A 188 1.27 22.40 13.62
C LEU A 188 1.31 21.99 15.09
N GLU A 189 0.60 20.93 15.44
CA GLU A 189 0.53 20.40 16.81
C GLU A 189 0.21 18.91 16.79
N GLU A 190 0.76 18.18 17.75
CA GLU A 190 0.39 16.79 18.03
C GLU A 190 -0.15 16.67 19.46
N ASN A 191 -1.15 15.82 19.63
CA ASN A 191 -1.68 15.44 20.93
C ASN A 191 -2.02 13.94 20.99
N ARG A 192 -2.59 13.50 22.11
CA ARG A 192 -2.89 12.09 22.36
C ARG A 192 -3.91 11.49 21.38
N VAL A 193 -4.72 12.32 20.73
CA VAL A 193 -5.77 11.87 19.80
C VAL A 193 -5.24 11.82 18.37
N GLY A 194 -4.36 12.76 17.99
CA GLY A 194 -3.88 12.92 16.63
C GLY A 194 -3.01 14.16 16.45
N ALA A 195 -2.98 14.69 15.23
CA ALA A 195 -2.26 15.90 14.88
C ALA A 195 -3.15 16.90 14.13
N ILE A 196 -2.82 18.18 14.29
CA ILE A 196 -3.37 19.31 13.54
C ILE A 196 -2.33 19.69 12.49
N LEU A 197 -2.76 19.81 11.24
CA LEU A 197 -1.91 20.12 10.10
C LEU A 197 -2.24 21.51 9.56
N ALA A 198 -1.23 22.21 9.05
CA ALA A 198 -1.44 23.41 8.28
C ALA A 198 -2.30 23.06 7.05
N ARG A 199 -3.24 23.93 6.73
CA ARG A 199 -3.99 23.82 5.48
C ARG A 199 -3.19 24.52 4.39
N GLY A 200 -2.91 23.82 3.30
CA GLY A 200 -2.40 24.43 2.06
C GLY A 200 -3.49 25.16 1.27
N ASP A 201 -3.22 25.49 0.01
CA ASP A 201 -4.15 26.28 -0.83
C ASP A 201 -5.42 25.52 -1.26
N GLY A 202 -5.49 24.21 -1.01
CA GLY A 202 -6.60 23.34 -1.40
C GLY A 202 -7.60 23.01 -0.28
N ALA A 203 -8.34 21.92 -0.46
CA ALA A 203 -9.16 21.32 0.59
C ALA A 203 -8.26 20.80 1.72
N ALA A 204 -8.75 20.85 2.96
CA ALA A 204 -8.02 20.31 4.08
C ALA A 204 -7.94 18.78 4.00
N ARG A 205 -6.75 18.22 4.16
CA ARG A 205 -6.53 16.78 4.04
C ARG A 205 -6.75 16.09 5.40
N ILE A 206 -7.45 14.96 5.35
CA ILE A 206 -7.72 14.12 6.53
C ILE A 206 -6.94 12.83 6.40
N TYR A 207 -6.09 12.58 7.39
CA TYR A 207 -5.27 11.39 7.53
C TYR A 207 -5.78 10.52 8.68
N VAL A 208 -5.52 9.23 8.55
CA VAL A 208 -5.65 8.26 9.62
C VAL A 208 -4.36 7.46 9.68
N ASN A 209 -3.68 7.52 10.83
CA ASN A 209 -2.33 6.96 11.01
C ASN A 209 -1.38 7.37 9.87
N GLY A 210 -1.48 8.61 9.39
CA GLY A 210 -0.65 9.13 8.31
C GLY A 210 -1.06 8.70 6.89
N VAL A 211 -2.16 7.97 6.68
CA VAL A 211 -2.71 7.70 5.33
C VAL A 211 -3.90 8.61 5.06
N ARG A 212 -3.91 9.29 3.91
CA ARG A 212 -4.99 10.20 3.50
C ARG A 212 -6.25 9.39 3.19
N VAL A 213 -7.36 9.77 3.80
CA VAL A 213 -8.65 9.07 3.68
C VAL A 213 -9.80 9.98 3.26
N ALA A 214 -9.65 11.31 3.34
CA ALA A 214 -10.66 12.26 2.90
C ALA A 214 -10.05 13.66 2.69
N GLU A 215 -10.82 14.52 2.02
CA GLU A 215 -10.54 15.95 1.88
C GLU A 215 -11.79 16.75 2.29
N GLU A 216 -11.60 17.89 2.94
CA GLU A 216 -12.66 18.72 3.52
C GLU A 216 -12.45 20.20 3.12
N GLU A 217 -13.32 20.71 2.24
CA GLU A 217 -13.20 22.08 1.71
C GLU A 217 -13.36 23.17 2.78
N ARG A 218 -14.15 22.90 3.80
CA ARG A 218 -14.58 23.89 4.80
C ARG A 218 -13.79 23.83 6.11
N PHE A 219 -12.82 22.92 6.23
CA PHE A 219 -12.01 22.80 7.44
C PHE A 219 -10.88 23.83 7.43
N LEU A 220 -10.61 24.46 8.58
CA LEU A 220 -9.52 25.44 8.70
C LEU A 220 -8.12 24.80 8.70
N PHE A 221 -8.05 23.51 9.06
CA PHE A 221 -6.81 22.76 9.23
C PHE A 221 -6.96 21.37 8.60
N GLY A 222 -5.84 20.75 8.23
CA GLY A 222 -5.79 19.30 8.03
C GLY A 222 -5.67 18.57 9.36
N TYR A 223 -5.91 17.26 9.37
CA TYR A 223 -5.84 16.46 10.59
C TYR A 223 -5.28 15.07 10.32
N ASP A 224 -4.52 14.53 11.28
CA ASP A 224 -4.15 13.11 11.30
C ASP A 224 -4.70 12.42 12.55
N VAL A 225 -5.66 11.53 12.38
CA VAL A 225 -6.29 10.79 13.48
C VAL A 225 -5.46 9.55 13.79
N ARG A 226 -4.86 9.51 14.98
CA ARG A 226 -3.99 8.41 15.45
C ARG A 226 -4.67 7.52 16.50
N SER A 227 -5.74 8.00 17.12
CA SER A 227 -6.57 7.25 18.08
C SER A 227 -7.89 6.82 17.46
N LEU A 228 -7.97 5.58 16.97
CA LEU A 228 -9.12 5.12 16.17
C LEU A 228 -10.34 4.73 17.03
N THR A 229 -11.54 5.16 16.63
CA THR A 229 -12.83 4.66 17.18
C THR A 229 -13.28 3.38 16.47
N LYS A 230 -14.22 2.63 17.06
CA LYS A 230 -14.86 1.48 16.38
C LYS A 230 -15.54 1.89 15.05
N PRO A 231 -16.34 2.99 14.98
CA PRO A 231 -16.91 3.46 13.71
C PRO A 231 -15.87 3.79 12.65
N LEU A 232 -14.79 4.51 13.01
CA LEU A 232 -13.74 4.86 12.06
C LEU A 232 -13.02 3.62 11.52
N ARG A 233 -12.70 2.66 12.40
CA ARG A 233 -12.14 1.36 11.98
C ARG A 233 -13.07 0.66 10.99
N LYS A 234 -14.37 0.58 11.29
CA LYS A 234 -15.36 -0.06 10.40
C LYS A 234 -15.43 0.62 9.03
N ALA A 235 -15.35 1.95 8.98
CA ALA A 235 -15.39 2.71 7.74
C ALA A 235 -14.16 2.44 6.85
N LEU A 236 -12.96 2.46 7.44
CA LEU A 236 -11.70 2.14 6.73
C LEU A 236 -11.71 0.73 6.13
N ASN A 237 -12.38 -0.21 6.80
CA ASN A 237 -12.49 -1.58 6.32
C ASN A 237 -13.41 -1.72 5.10
N ARG A 238 -14.39 -0.82 4.96
CA ARG A 238 -15.37 -0.82 3.85
C ARG A 238 -14.91 0.04 2.67
N GLU A 239 -14.31 1.19 2.96
CA GLU A 239 -13.94 2.22 1.99
C GLU A 239 -12.48 2.62 2.23
N ARG A 240 -11.56 2.16 1.36
CA ARG A 240 -10.12 2.43 1.51
C ARG A 240 -9.66 3.78 0.97
N SER A 241 -10.49 4.50 0.20
CA SER A 241 -10.09 5.71 -0.54
C SER A 241 -10.85 6.97 -0.14
N ASN A 242 -12.08 6.86 0.37
CA ASN A 242 -12.85 8.01 0.81
C ASN A 242 -13.73 7.63 1.99
N VAL A 243 -13.35 8.06 3.20
CA VAL A 243 -14.13 7.82 4.42
C VAL A 243 -15.07 8.99 4.65
N GLY A 244 -16.36 8.71 4.82
CA GLY A 244 -17.34 9.76 5.11
C GLY A 244 -17.05 10.51 6.43
N ARG A 245 -17.25 11.83 6.43
CA ARG A 245 -17.01 12.74 7.58
C ARG A 245 -17.54 12.25 8.92
N ALA A 246 -18.73 11.64 8.91
CA ALA A 246 -19.36 11.10 10.11
C ALA A 246 -18.48 10.10 10.87
N ALA A 247 -17.55 9.41 10.19
CA ALA A 247 -16.67 8.43 10.81
C ALA A 247 -15.51 9.05 11.62
N TYR A 248 -15.03 10.26 11.25
CA TYR A 248 -13.86 10.88 11.88
C TYR A 248 -14.15 12.21 12.59
N GLN A 249 -15.30 12.85 12.37
CA GLN A 249 -15.61 14.18 12.91
C GLN A 249 -15.41 14.30 14.43
N ASP A 250 -15.78 13.26 15.19
CA ASP A 250 -15.66 13.29 16.66
C ASP A 250 -14.19 13.26 17.09
N ARG A 251 -13.33 12.62 16.29
CA ARG A 251 -11.88 12.63 16.53
C ARG A 251 -11.26 13.96 16.17
N VAL A 252 -11.69 14.59 15.07
CA VAL A 252 -11.25 15.96 14.73
C VAL A 252 -11.62 16.94 15.84
N LYS A 253 -12.87 16.90 16.35
CA LYS A 253 -13.28 17.72 17.50
C LYS A 253 -12.42 17.45 18.73
N ALA A 254 -12.17 16.18 19.04
CA ALA A 254 -11.33 15.81 20.18
C ALA A 254 -9.87 16.27 20.02
N ILE A 255 -9.31 16.26 18.80
CA ILE A 255 -7.98 16.81 18.52
C ILE A 255 -7.96 18.32 18.81
N LEU A 256 -8.96 19.07 18.34
CA LEU A 256 -9.04 20.52 18.57
C LEU A 256 -9.27 20.88 20.04
N LEU A 257 -10.13 20.14 20.75
CA LEU A 257 -10.41 20.39 22.17
C LEU A 257 -9.20 20.10 23.08
N ASP A 258 -8.30 19.22 22.64
CA ASP A 258 -7.06 18.88 23.36
C ASP A 258 -5.87 19.75 22.88
N SER A 259 -6.09 20.68 21.94
CA SER A 259 -5.08 21.60 21.40
C SER A 259 -4.70 22.68 22.41
N LYS A 260 -3.40 22.98 22.47
CA LYS A 260 -2.80 24.02 23.31
C LYS A 260 -2.07 25.09 22.50
N SER A 261 -2.04 24.96 21.17
CA SER A 261 -1.32 25.89 20.29
C SER A 261 -2.01 27.26 20.22
N PRO A 262 -1.29 28.37 20.56
CA PRO A 262 -1.80 29.71 20.35
C PRO A 262 -2.02 30.06 18.88
N GLU A 263 -1.30 29.42 17.95
CA GLU A 263 -1.55 29.60 16.51
C GLU A 263 -2.90 29.01 16.12
N VAL A 264 -3.19 27.79 16.57
CA VAL A 264 -4.48 27.13 16.32
C VAL A 264 -5.61 27.94 16.93
N ALA A 265 -5.47 28.37 18.19
CA ALA A 265 -6.48 29.19 18.88
C ALA A 265 -6.77 30.50 18.15
N ARG A 266 -5.74 31.22 17.68
CA ARG A 266 -5.90 32.48 16.93
C ARG A 266 -6.65 32.32 15.61
N LYS A 267 -6.49 31.18 14.93
CA LYS A 267 -7.22 30.89 13.68
C LYS A 267 -8.67 30.42 13.92
N LEU A 268 -9.01 30.01 15.14
CA LEU A 268 -10.37 29.60 15.55
C LEU A 268 -11.21 30.74 16.14
N ALA A 269 -10.55 31.78 16.67
CA ALA A 269 -11.18 32.97 17.25
C ALA A 269 -11.78 33.88 16.17
#